data_AF-A0A0X3VIT1-F1
#
_entry.id   AF-A0A0X3VIT1-F1
#
_cell.length_a   1.000
_cell.length_b   1.000
_cell.length_c   1.000
_cell.angle_alpha   90.00
_cell.angle_beta   90.00
_cell.angle_gamma   90.00
#
_symmetry.space_group_name_H-M   'P 1'
#
loop_
_entity.id
_entity.type
_entity.pdbx_description
1 polymer ?
#
loop_
_entity_poly.entity_id
_entity_poly.type
_entity_poly.pdbx_seq_one_letter_code
_entity_poly.pdbx_strand_id
1 'polypeptide(L)'
;MPNTEPTAPASSAPQTSEPTGETITVMVPPPEQGIEAPKALTEDDIARARQQERETLTNRLESQQEVLDKLATDLQQREAKRKADEEAAAEAQRVAEEEAERKRRSELTAKTLLAEKEKEWEAKLADLQKQIAERDALAAKEREFAELQSYRSAALAQAADNIAPELQDLVTGNTKEEIDESIAAMAAKSAAIVQSIQAAQTQARAQMRGTQPTGYGIGPGGAMGDTRQLSVEEISTMPMSRWAEVRKQIPGIASSSGDRGMFG
;
A
#
# COMPACT_ATOMS: atom_id res chain seq x y z
N MET A 1 -49.99 -0.57 27.67
CA MET A 1 -50.54 0.74 28.08
C MET A 1 -49.85 1.82 27.28
N PRO A 2 -50.51 2.94 26.94
CA PRO A 2 -51.82 3.15 26.29
C PRO A 2 -51.59 3.76 24.88
N ASN A 3 -52.44 3.59 23.85
CA ASN A 3 -53.85 3.93 23.64
C ASN A 3 -54.14 5.45 23.57
N THR A 4 -54.51 5.96 22.38
CA THR A 4 -55.68 6.83 22.07
C THR A 4 -55.55 7.43 20.66
N GLU A 5 -56.23 6.78 19.71
CA GLU A 5 -57.30 7.29 18.81
C GLU A 5 -57.53 8.78 18.48
N PRO A 6 -58.27 9.06 17.37
CA PRO A 6 -58.19 10.25 16.53
C PRO A 6 -59.33 11.26 16.77
N THR A 7 -59.29 12.41 16.09
CA THR A 7 -60.43 13.34 16.02
C THR A 7 -60.50 14.02 14.64
N ALA A 8 -61.54 13.69 13.88
CA ALA A 8 -62.16 14.57 12.87
C ALA A 8 -63.21 15.45 13.61
N PRO A 9 -63.66 16.61 13.08
CA PRO A 9 -64.63 16.66 11.96
C PRO A 9 -64.34 17.90 11.05
N ALA A 10 -65.08 18.36 10.04
CA ALA A 10 -66.42 18.18 9.49
C ALA A 10 -66.32 18.70 8.02
N SER A 11 -66.91 18.03 7.02
CA SER A 11 -68.25 18.33 6.49
C SER A 11 -68.50 19.79 6.09
N SER A 12 -68.62 20.05 4.78
CA SER A 12 -69.84 20.66 4.20
C SER A 12 -69.65 20.98 2.71
N ALA A 13 -70.43 20.31 1.86
CA ALA A 13 -70.68 20.67 0.46
C ALA A 13 -71.46 22.00 0.35
N PRO A 14 -71.30 22.80 -0.71
CA PRO A 14 -72.30 23.81 -1.05
C PRO A 14 -73.38 23.18 -1.94
N GLN A 15 -74.58 23.06 -1.36
CA GLN A 15 -75.81 22.73 -2.06
C GLN A 15 -76.34 23.92 -2.86
N THR A 16 -76.89 23.59 -4.03
CA THR A 16 -77.80 24.35 -4.85
C THR A 16 -79.03 24.79 -4.04
N SER A 17 -79.38 26.08 -4.07
CA SER A 17 -80.72 26.57 -3.77
C SER A 17 -80.98 27.91 -4.48
N GLU A 18 -81.81 27.85 -5.53
CA GLU A 18 -82.71 28.94 -5.92
C GLU A 18 -84.01 28.81 -5.09
N PRO A 19 -85.01 29.69 -5.27
CA PRO A 19 -85.02 31.12 -5.04
C PRO A 19 -86.10 31.46 -3.98
N THR A 20 -86.01 32.58 -3.28
CA THR A 20 -87.14 33.05 -2.46
C THR A 20 -87.31 34.54 -2.63
N GLY A 21 -88.52 34.90 -3.06
CA GLY A 21 -88.89 36.25 -3.45
C GLY A 21 -88.86 37.20 -2.28
N GLU A 22 -88.30 38.38 -2.54
CA GLU A 22 -88.47 39.55 -1.71
C GLU A 22 -89.19 40.62 -2.54
N THR A 23 -90.28 41.08 -1.95
CA THR A 23 -91.33 41.91 -2.52
C THR A 23 -90.85 43.35 -2.59
N ILE A 24 -90.75 43.91 -3.80
CA ILE A 24 -90.44 45.33 -3.98
C ILE A 24 -91.75 46.12 -3.96
N THR A 25 -91.89 46.97 -2.94
CA THR A 25 -92.99 47.90 -2.76
C THR A 25 -93.01 48.95 -3.88
N VAL A 26 -94.11 48.99 -4.63
CA VAL A 26 -94.37 49.96 -5.70
C VAL A 26 -94.99 51.22 -5.09
N MET A 27 -94.27 52.34 -5.19
CA MET A 27 -94.83 53.67 -4.94
C MET A 27 -95.35 54.24 -6.27
N VAL A 28 -96.66 54.45 -6.36
CA VAL A 28 -97.37 55.01 -7.51
C VAL A 28 -97.57 56.53 -7.31
N PRO A 29 -96.95 57.40 -8.13
CA PRO A 29 -97.36 58.79 -8.25
C PRO A 29 -98.41 59.01 -9.37
N PRO A 30 -99.20 60.09 -9.33
CA PRO A 30 -100.47 60.27 -10.08
C PRO A 30 -100.28 60.68 -11.55
N PRO A 31 -101.33 60.59 -12.40
CA PRO A 31 -101.21 60.65 -13.85
C PRO A 31 -101.19 62.09 -14.37
N GLU A 32 -100.07 62.52 -14.96
CA GLU A 32 -100.05 63.69 -15.83
C GLU A 32 -100.08 63.27 -17.30
N GLN A 33 -101.03 63.87 -17.99
CA GLN A 33 -101.45 63.61 -19.35
C GLN A 33 -100.37 64.13 -20.32
N GLY A 34 -99.79 63.21 -21.08
CA GLY A 34 -98.97 63.49 -22.24
C GLY A 34 -98.93 62.26 -23.12
N ILE A 35 -99.92 62.12 -24.01
CA ILE A 35 -99.86 61.15 -25.10
C ILE A 35 -98.80 61.69 -26.08
N GLU A 36 -97.52 61.43 -25.79
CA GLU A 36 -96.51 61.37 -26.83
C GLU A 36 -96.53 59.94 -27.36
N ALA A 37 -96.73 59.81 -28.67
CA ALA A 37 -96.70 58.54 -29.39
C ALA A 37 -95.55 57.65 -28.93
N PRO A 38 -95.66 56.30 -29.01
CA PRO A 38 -94.46 55.47 -28.91
C PRO A 38 -93.44 56.10 -29.85
N LYS A 39 -92.29 56.57 -29.34
CA LYS A 39 -91.19 56.98 -30.20
C LYS A 39 -90.84 55.72 -30.97
N ALA A 40 -91.46 55.57 -32.14
CA ALA A 40 -91.18 54.50 -33.05
C ALA A 40 -89.68 54.61 -33.27
N LEU A 41 -88.93 53.57 -32.90
CA LEU A 41 -87.49 53.49 -33.11
C LEU A 41 -87.24 53.92 -34.55
N THR A 42 -86.71 55.13 -34.71
CA THR A 42 -86.45 55.65 -36.05
C THR A 42 -85.26 54.91 -36.61
N GLU A 43 -85.16 54.82 -37.93
CA GLU A 43 -84.08 54.08 -38.60
C GLU A 43 -82.68 54.57 -38.14
N ASP A 44 -82.56 55.86 -37.81
CA ASP A 44 -81.36 56.50 -37.26
C ASP A 44 -81.02 56.04 -35.82
N ASP A 45 -82.01 55.73 -34.99
CA ASP A 45 -81.78 55.23 -33.62
C ASP A 45 -81.26 53.78 -33.65
N ILE A 46 -81.78 52.98 -34.58
CA ILE A 46 -81.31 51.61 -34.83
C ILE A 46 -79.89 51.64 -35.41
N ALA A 47 -79.58 52.58 -36.30
CA ALA A 47 -78.23 52.75 -36.85
C ALA A 47 -77.21 53.13 -35.77
N ARG A 48 -77.56 54.03 -34.84
CA ARG A 48 -76.71 54.41 -33.70
C ARG A 48 -76.49 53.26 -32.71
N ALA A 49 -77.54 52.50 -32.37
CA ALA A 49 -77.42 51.30 -31.53
C ALA A 49 -76.48 50.26 -32.17
N ARG A 50 -76.60 50.02 -33.48
CA ARG A 50 -75.70 49.13 -34.23
C ARG A 50 -74.25 49.63 -34.27
N GLN A 51 -74.01 50.94 -34.27
CA GLN A 51 -72.65 51.50 -34.21
C GLN A 51 -72.04 51.28 -32.82
N GLN A 52 -72.78 51.54 -31.74
CA GLN A 52 -72.34 51.28 -30.37
C GLN A 52 -72.07 49.79 -30.11
N GLU A 53 -72.91 48.90 -30.64
CA GLU A 53 -72.68 47.45 -30.58
C GLU A 53 -71.40 47.06 -31.33
N ARG A 54 -71.16 47.60 -32.52
CA ARG A 54 -69.92 47.35 -33.28
C ARG A 54 -68.69 47.83 -32.54
N GLU A 55 -68.69 49.06 -32.03
CA GLU A 55 -67.56 49.60 -31.25
C GLU A 55 -67.29 48.74 -30.00
N THR A 56 -68.34 48.34 -29.29
CA THR A 56 -68.22 47.45 -28.11
C THR A 56 -67.64 46.09 -28.49
N LEU A 57 -68.07 45.51 -29.61
CA LEU A 57 -67.54 44.25 -30.12
C LEU A 57 -66.09 44.38 -30.57
N THR A 58 -65.72 45.47 -31.26
CA THR A 58 -64.34 45.74 -31.68
C THR A 58 -63.44 45.91 -30.46
N ASN A 59 -63.85 46.71 -29.47
CA ASN A 59 -63.10 46.88 -28.21
C ASN A 59 -62.93 45.54 -27.47
N ARG A 60 -63.96 44.69 -27.47
CA ARG A 60 -63.87 43.35 -26.89
C ARG A 60 -62.90 42.46 -27.68
N LEU A 61 -62.94 42.49 -29.00
CA LEU A 61 -62.02 41.73 -29.86
C LEU A 61 -60.56 42.20 -29.66
N GLU A 62 -60.32 43.50 -29.58
CA GLU A 62 -59.00 44.07 -29.30
C GLU A 62 -58.48 43.62 -27.92
N SER A 63 -59.33 43.65 -26.89
CA SER A 63 -58.96 43.16 -25.56
C SER A 63 -58.65 41.65 -25.55
N GLN A 64 -59.39 40.85 -26.32
CA GLN A 64 -59.14 39.41 -26.45
C GLN A 64 -57.85 39.13 -27.21
N GLN A 65 -57.57 39.90 -28.27
CA GLN A 65 -56.32 39.82 -29.02
C GLN A 65 -55.13 40.13 -28.12
N GLU A 66 -55.21 41.19 -27.29
CA GLU A 66 -54.15 41.54 -26.34
C GLU A 66 -53.90 40.43 -25.29
N VAL A 67 -54.96 39.76 -24.82
CA VAL A 67 -54.85 38.60 -23.91
C VAL A 67 -54.19 37.41 -24.61
N LEU A 68 -54.55 37.13 -25.86
CA LEU A 68 -53.95 36.05 -26.65
C LEU A 68 -52.45 36.32 -26.91
N ASP A 69 -52.08 37.56 -27.22
CA ASP A 69 -50.68 37.94 -27.45
C ASP A 69 -49.85 37.83 -26.15
N LYS A 70 -50.42 38.25 -25.01
CA LYS A 70 -49.81 38.05 -23.67
C LYS A 70 -49.66 36.58 -23.31
N LEU A 71 -50.64 35.74 -23.65
CA LEU A 71 -50.57 34.30 -23.40
C LEU A 71 -49.52 33.63 -24.29
N ALA A 72 -49.45 34.00 -25.57
CA ALA A 72 -48.46 33.48 -26.50
C ALA A 72 -47.02 33.82 -26.05
N THR A 73 -46.81 35.07 -25.61
CA THR A 73 -45.50 35.51 -25.07
C THR A 73 -45.14 34.82 -23.76
N ASP A 74 -46.09 34.63 -22.83
CA ASP A 74 -45.86 33.88 -21.57
C ASP A 74 -45.51 32.41 -21.85
N LEU A 75 -46.20 31.76 -22.79
CA LEU A 75 -45.88 30.38 -23.19
C LEU A 75 -44.47 30.28 -23.79
N GLN A 76 -44.11 31.19 -24.71
CA GLN A 76 -42.76 31.23 -25.28
C GLN A 76 -41.69 31.45 -24.20
N GLN A 77 -41.93 32.33 -23.24
CA GLN A 77 -41.00 32.56 -22.13
C GLN A 77 -40.87 31.35 -21.21
N ARG A 78 -41.97 30.63 -20.93
CA ARG A 78 -41.94 29.41 -20.12
C ARG A 78 -41.20 28.28 -20.82
N GLU A 79 -41.41 28.10 -22.12
CA GLU A 79 -40.66 27.11 -22.91
C GLU A 79 -39.18 27.45 -22.98
N ALA A 80 -38.83 28.73 -23.18
CA ALA A 80 -37.45 29.18 -23.18
C ALA A 80 -36.78 28.95 -21.82
N LYS A 81 -37.46 29.26 -20.71
CA LYS A 81 -36.97 28.97 -19.36
C LYS A 81 -36.78 27.47 -19.12
N ARG A 82 -37.78 26.66 -19.47
CA ARG A 82 -37.67 25.20 -19.33
C ARG A 82 -36.49 24.62 -20.11
N LYS A 83 -36.29 25.05 -21.36
CA LYS A 83 -35.13 24.63 -22.16
C LYS A 83 -33.82 25.07 -21.52
N ALA A 84 -33.73 26.32 -21.05
CA ALA A 84 -32.55 26.81 -20.36
C ALA A 84 -32.26 26.05 -19.06
N ASP A 85 -33.29 25.71 -18.28
CA ASP A 85 -33.16 24.93 -17.05
C ASP A 85 -32.75 23.48 -17.35
N GLU A 86 -33.33 22.86 -18.39
CA GLU A 86 -32.97 21.52 -18.85
C GLU A 86 -31.51 21.47 -19.36
N GLU A 87 -31.06 22.48 -20.12
CA GLU A 87 -29.68 22.61 -20.57
C GLU A 87 -28.71 22.86 -19.41
N ALA A 88 -29.06 23.74 -18.46
CA ALA A 88 -28.25 24.00 -17.28
C ALA A 88 -28.13 22.77 -16.38
N ALA A 89 -29.22 22.01 -16.22
CA ALA A 89 -29.21 20.75 -15.46
C ALA A 89 -28.36 19.69 -16.17
N ALA A 90 -28.45 19.57 -17.50
CA ALA A 90 -27.63 18.64 -18.27
C ALA A 90 -26.13 18.99 -18.18
N GLU A 91 -25.78 20.27 -18.28
CA GLU A 91 -24.39 20.71 -18.14
C GLU A 91 -23.86 20.49 -16.72
N ALA A 92 -24.68 20.78 -15.69
CA ALA A 92 -24.30 20.50 -14.31
C ALA A 92 -24.07 19.01 -14.05
N GLN A 93 -24.89 18.13 -14.64
CA GLN A 93 -24.69 16.68 -14.58
C GLN A 93 -23.38 16.26 -15.26
N ARG A 94 -23.10 16.78 -16.46
CA ARG A 94 -21.85 16.49 -17.16
C ARG A 94 -20.62 16.91 -16.37
N VAL A 95 -20.62 18.12 -15.80
CA VAL A 95 -19.50 18.60 -14.98
C VAL A 95 -19.33 17.73 -13.72
N ALA A 96 -20.42 17.35 -13.06
CA ALA A 96 -20.37 16.48 -11.90
C ALA A 96 -19.84 15.08 -12.23
N GLU A 97 -20.23 14.51 -13.38
CA GLU A 97 -19.72 13.23 -13.87
C GLU A 97 -18.23 13.31 -14.21
N GLU A 98 -17.79 14.35 -14.92
CA GLU A 98 -16.39 14.57 -15.26
C GLU A 98 -15.52 14.76 -14.01
N GLU A 99 -16.00 15.48 -13.00
CA GLU A 99 -15.30 15.64 -11.73
C GLU A 99 -15.23 14.31 -10.95
N ALA A 100 -16.31 13.53 -10.95
CA ALA A 100 -16.34 12.20 -10.32
C ALA A 100 -15.38 11.22 -11.02
N GLU A 101 -15.33 11.23 -12.35
CA GLU A 101 -14.35 10.44 -13.10
C GLU A 101 -12.92 10.88 -12.81
N ARG A 102 -12.66 12.19 -12.77
CA ARG A 102 -11.33 12.73 -12.45
C ARG A 102 -10.88 12.29 -11.05
N LYS A 103 -11.77 12.34 -10.06
CA LYS A 103 -11.51 11.84 -8.70
C LYS A 103 -11.19 10.35 -8.71
N ARG A 104 -12.02 9.53 -9.36
CA ARG A 104 -11.77 8.07 -9.49
C ARG A 104 -10.42 7.77 -10.16
N ARG A 105 -10.08 8.46 -11.24
CA ARG A 105 -8.78 8.29 -11.92
C ARG A 105 -7.63 8.66 -10.99
N SER A 106 -7.73 9.78 -10.26
CA SER A 106 -6.70 10.20 -9.31
C SER A 106 -6.54 9.23 -8.13
N GLU A 107 -7.64 8.66 -7.63
CA GLU A 107 -7.62 7.65 -6.56
C GLU A 107 -7.01 6.33 -7.03
N LEU A 108 -7.32 5.89 -8.26
CA LEU A 108 -6.69 4.70 -8.84
C LEU A 108 -5.18 4.91 -8.98
N THR A 109 -4.74 6.06 -9.49
CA THR A 109 -3.31 6.41 -9.58
C THR A 109 -2.64 6.50 -8.20
N ALA A 110 -3.32 7.03 -7.19
CA ALA A 110 -2.79 7.07 -5.83
C ALA A 110 -2.63 5.66 -5.23
N LYS A 111 -3.63 4.78 -5.45
CA LYS A 111 -3.58 3.38 -5.01
C LYS A 111 -2.47 2.59 -5.69
N THR A 112 -2.23 2.80 -6.98
CA THR A 112 -1.15 2.11 -7.69
C THR A 112 0.22 2.53 -7.16
N LEU A 113 0.44 3.84 -6.94
CA LEU A 113 1.68 4.33 -6.34
C LEU A 113 1.90 3.79 -4.92
N LEU A 114 0.83 3.67 -4.13
CA LEU A 114 0.91 3.12 -2.79
C LEU A 114 1.27 1.62 -2.83
N ALA A 115 0.65 0.84 -3.70
CA ALA A 115 0.97 -0.57 -3.89
C ALA A 115 2.41 -0.79 -4.38
N GLU A 116 2.90 0.05 -5.29
CA GLU A 116 4.31 0.03 -5.72
C GLU A 116 5.26 0.31 -4.56
N LYS A 117 4.94 1.31 -3.73
CA LYS A 117 5.74 1.62 -2.54
C LYS A 117 5.71 0.47 -1.54
N GLU A 118 4.55 -0.08 -1.24
CA GLU A 118 4.42 -1.22 -0.32
C GLU A 118 5.29 -2.40 -0.77
N LYS A 119 5.26 -2.72 -2.07
CA LYS A 119 6.13 -3.76 -2.66
C LYS A 119 7.62 -3.43 -2.56
N GLU A 120 8.04 -2.18 -2.78
CA GLU A 120 9.44 -1.76 -2.59
C GLU A 120 9.88 -1.91 -1.13
N TRP A 121 8.99 -1.59 -0.18
CA TRP A 121 9.27 -1.70 1.25
C TRP A 121 9.33 -3.16 1.70
N GLU A 122 8.43 -4.01 1.22
CA GLU A 122 8.49 -5.46 1.44
C GLU A 122 9.79 -6.06 0.90
N ALA A 123 10.21 -5.66 -0.30
CA ALA A 123 11.47 -6.12 -0.89
C ALA A 123 12.68 -5.67 -0.06
N LYS A 124 12.71 -4.42 0.41
CA LYS A 124 13.76 -3.91 1.31
C LYS A 124 13.77 -4.64 2.65
N LEU A 125 12.59 -4.93 3.21
CA LEU A 125 12.46 -5.64 4.47
C LEU A 125 12.98 -7.08 4.35
N ALA A 126 12.64 -7.76 3.26
CA ALA A 126 13.14 -9.11 2.97
C ALA A 126 14.66 -9.13 2.80
N ASP A 127 15.23 -8.14 2.11
CA ASP A 127 16.68 -8.02 1.96
C ASP A 127 17.38 -7.74 3.29
N LEU A 128 16.83 -6.85 4.13
CA LEU A 128 17.37 -6.61 5.48
C LEU A 128 17.29 -7.85 6.37
N GLN A 129 16.17 -8.59 6.32
CA GLN A 129 16.03 -9.84 7.08
C GLN A 129 17.07 -10.88 6.63
N LYS A 130 17.32 -10.98 5.32
CA LYS A 130 18.35 -11.86 4.78
C LYS A 130 19.75 -11.46 5.25
N GLN A 131 20.09 -10.17 5.19
CA GLN A 131 21.38 -9.66 5.67
C GLN A 131 21.57 -9.89 7.18
N ILE A 132 20.53 -9.71 7.98
CA ILE A 132 20.56 -9.99 9.43
C ILE A 132 20.79 -11.48 9.66
N ALA A 133 20.04 -12.36 8.98
CA ALA A 133 20.20 -13.80 9.10
C ALA A 133 21.61 -14.27 8.69
N GLU A 134 22.16 -13.72 7.61
CA GLU A 134 23.55 -13.97 7.18
C GLU A 134 24.55 -13.53 8.24
N ARG A 135 24.41 -12.31 8.76
CA ARG A 135 25.30 -11.77 9.80
C ARG A 135 25.24 -12.61 11.07
N ASP A 136 24.04 -13.01 11.49
CA ASP A 136 23.84 -13.76 12.72
C ASP A 136 24.36 -15.20 12.56
N ALA A 137 24.20 -15.82 11.39
CA ALA A 137 24.80 -17.12 11.07
C ALA A 137 26.34 -17.06 11.07
N LEU A 138 26.92 -16.02 10.46
CA LEU A 138 28.37 -15.79 10.49
C LEU A 138 28.88 -15.55 11.92
N ALA A 139 28.17 -14.75 12.71
CA ALA A 139 28.52 -14.48 14.09
C ALA A 139 28.44 -15.76 14.96
N ALA A 140 27.45 -16.62 14.74
CA ALA A 140 27.34 -17.90 15.42
C ALA A 140 28.51 -18.82 15.07
N LYS A 141 28.88 -18.92 13.78
CA LYS A 141 30.02 -19.72 13.33
C LYS A 141 31.36 -19.20 13.85
N GLU A 142 31.54 -17.88 13.91
CA GLU A 142 32.77 -17.30 14.49
C GLU A 142 32.86 -17.58 16.00
N ARG A 143 31.74 -17.58 16.74
CA ARG A 143 31.72 -18.00 18.15
C ARG A 143 32.08 -19.48 18.31
N GLU A 144 31.45 -20.36 17.54
CA GLU A 144 31.76 -21.80 17.55
C GLU A 144 33.25 -22.04 17.25
N PHE A 145 33.79 -21.35 16.25
CA PHE A 145 35.20 -21.45 15.89
C PHE A 145 36.12 -20.93 17.01
N ALA A 146 35.81 -19.77 17.59
CA ALA A 146 36.58 -19.21 18.70
C ALA A 146 36.57 -20.12 19.93
N GLU A 147 35.41 -20.70 20.25
CA GLU A 147 35.27 -21.70 21.32
C GLU A 147 36.13 -22.93 21.05
N LEU A 148 36.11 -23.47 19.82
CA LEU A 148 36.95 -24.61 19.43
C LEU A 148 38.45 -24.29 19.49
N GLN A 149 38.88 -23.11 19.04
CA GLN A 149 40.29 -22.69 19.15
C GLN A 149 40.73 -22.53 20.60
N SER A 150 39.86 -21.95 21.45
CA SER A 150 40.13 -21.82 22.88
C SER A 150 40.22 -23.20 23.55
N TYR A 151 39.33 -24.13 23.18
CA TYR A 151 39.36 -25.50 23.65
C TYR A 151 40.63 -26.23 23.22
N ARG A 152 40.99 -26.14 21.94
CA ARG A 152 42.24 -26.72 21.40
C ARG A 152 43.46 -26.23 22.15
N SER A 153 43.58 -24.91 22.35
CA SER A 153 44.74 -24.35 23.04
C SER A 153 44.79 -24.77 24.52
N ALA A 154 43.65 -24.81 25.21
CA ALA A 154 43.56 -25.30 26.58
C ALA A 154 43.90 -26.81 26.71
N ALA A 155 43.34 -27.65 25.83
CA ALA A 155 43.58 -29.09 25.83
C ALA A 155 45.04 -29.41 25.45
N LEU A 156 45.61 -28.69 24.47
CA LEU A 156 47.00 -28.83 24.09
C LEU A 156 47.95 -28.38 25.22
N ALA A 157 47.63 -27.31 25.94
CA ALA A 157 48.41 -26.87 27.09
C ALA A 157 48.40 -27.90 28.23
N GLN A 158 47.26 -28.57 28.46
CA GLN A 158 47.16 -29.68 29.44
C GLN A 158 47.95 -30.92 29.00
N ALA A 159 48.01 -31.19 27.69
CA ALA A 159 48.72 -32.34 27.13
C ALA A 159 50.18 -32.03 26.73
N ALA A 160 50.67 -30.81 26.96
CA ALA A 160 51.95 -30.31 26.46
C ALA A 160 53.15 -31.14 26.96
N ASP A 161 53.08 -31.65 28.19
CA ASP A 161 54.13 -32.49 28.78
C ASP A 161 54.21 -33.89 28.16
N ASN A 162 53.12 -34.37 27.56
CA ASN A 162 53.02 -35.73 27.00
C ASN A 162 53.26 -35.76 25.47
N ILE A 163 53.20 -34.62 24.80
CA ILE A 163 53.31 -34.51 23.35
C ILE A 163 54.61 -33.81 22.99
N ALA A 164 55.39 -34.40 22.08
CA ALA A 164 56.60 -33.76 21.58
C ALA A 164 56.26 -32.41 20.92
N PRO A 165 57.04 -31.34 21.14
CA PRO A 165 56.74 -30.00 20.62
C PRO A 165 56.47 -29.96 19.10
N GLU A 166 57.21 -30.77 18.32
CA GLU A 166 57.07 -30.88 16.86
C GLU A 166 55.73 -31.51 16.41
N LEU A 167 55.05 -32.24 17.29
CA LEU A 167 53.79 -32.93 16.99
C LEU A 167 52.55 -32.13 17.43
N GLN A 168 52.73 -31.03 18.18
CA GLN A 168 51.63 -30.19 18.65
C GLN A 168 50.89 -29.50 17.49
N ASP A 169 51.61 -29.15 16.42
CA ASP A 169 51.02 -28.51 15.23
C ASP A 169 50.11 -29.47 14.44
N LEU A 170 50.37 -30.78 14.50
CA LEU A 170 49.60 -31.81 13.79
C LEU A 170 48.25 -32.14 14.47
N VAL A 171 48.01 -31.62 15.67
CA VAL A 171 46.73 -31.79 16.37
C VAL A 171 45.65 -30.98 15.65
N THR A 172 44.76 -31.66 14.93
CA THR A 172 43.67 -31.06 14.17
C THR A 172 42.34 -31.74 14.50
N GLY A 173 41.24 -30.99 14.38
CA GLY A 173 39.89 -31.50 14.61
C GLY A 173 38.83 -30.40 14.42
N ASN A 174 37.65 -30.80 13.95
CA ASN A 174 36.49 -29.92 13.73
C ASN A 174 35.51 -29.92 14.91
N THR A 175 35.64 -30.89 15.81
CA THR A 175 34.86 -31.00 17.04
C THR A 175 35.79 -31.18 18.23
N LYS A 176 35.25 -31.05 19.45
CA LYS A 176 36.03 -31.24 20.68
C LYS A 176 36.55 -32.68 20.78
N GLU A 177 35.72 -33.62 20.38
CA GLU A 177 36.01 -35.05 20.39
C GLU A 177 37.13 -35.40 19.40
N GLU A 178 37.07 -34.86 18.18
CA GLU A 178 38.14 -35.06 17.18
C GLU A 178 39.46 -34.47 17.65
N ILE A 179 39.44 -33.31 18.34
CA ILE A 179 40.63 -32.70 18.93
C ILE A 179 41.22 -33.64 20.00
N ASP A 180 40.40 -34.19 20.89
CA ASP A 180 40.86 -35.07 21.97
C ASP A 180 41.43 -36.39 21.43
N GLU A 181 40.78 -36.99 20.42
CA GLU A 181 41.29 -38.18 19.72
C GLU A 181 42.64 -37.90 19.03
N SER A 182 42.77 -36.72 18.41
CA SER A 182 44.00 -36.28 17.76
C SER A 182 45.14 -36.07 18.77
N ILE A 183 44.84 -35.44 19.92
CA ILE A 183 45.76 -35.29 21.06
C ILE A 183 46.21 -36.67 21.56
N ALA A 184 45.27 -37.60 21.77
CA ALA A 184 45.59 -38.95 22.24
C ALA A 184 46.47 -39.71 21.24
N ALA A 185 46.18 -39.59 19.94
CA ALA A 185 46.99 -40.19 18.89
C ALA A 185 48.40 -39.58 18.83
N MET A 186 48.55 -38.26 19.00
CA MET A 186 49.86 -37.60 19.03
C MET A 186 50.65 -37.92 20.29
N ALA A 187 50.00 -38.05 21.45
CA ALA A 187 50.64 -38.51 22.68
C ALA A 187 51.16 -39.95 22.54
N ALA A 188 50.36 -40.84 21.96
CA ALA A 188 50.77 -42.23 21.69
C ALA A 188 51.96 -42.29 20.71
N LYS A 189 51.94 -41.48 19.64
CA LYS A 189 53.06 -41.38 18.70
C LYS A 189 54.31 -40.79 19.36
N SER A 190 54.16 -39.79 20.23
CA SER A 190 55.27 -39.20 20.98
C SER A 190 55.94 -40.25 21.86
N ALA A 191 55.16 -41.02 22.60
CA ALA A 191 55.67 -42.13 23.42
C ALA A 191 56.38 -43.19 22.57
N ALA A 192 55.81 -43.57 21.42
CA ALA A 192 56.44 -44.52 20.49
C ALA A 192 57.75 -43.98 19.89
N ILE A 193 57.82 -42.69 19.55
CA ILE A 193 59.03 -42.05 19.05
C ILE A 193 60.11 -42.06 20.12
N VAL A 194 59.81 -41.65 21.35
CA VAL A 194 60.77 -41.68 22.47
C VAL A 194 61.28 -43.10 22.71
N GLN A 195 60.40 -44.10 22.73
CA GLN A 195 60.78 -45.51 22.87
C GLN A 195 61.66 -45.98 21.70
N SER A 196 61.33 -45.61 20.46
CA SER A 196 62.11 -45.96 19.28
C SER A 196 63.48 -45.28 19.27
N ILE A 197 63.58 -44.03 19.73
CA ILE A 197 64.85 -43.29 19.86
C ILE A 197 65.70 -43.94 20.95
N GLN A 198 65.12 -44.32 22.10
CA GLN A 198 65.85 -45.03 23.14
C GLN A 198 66.39 -46.38 22.62
N ALA A 199 65.57 -47.17 21.93
CA ALA A 199 66.00 -48.41 21.31
C ALA A 199 67.06 -48.18 20.23
N ALA A 200 66.85 -47.21 19.34
CA ALA A 200 67.80 -46.85 18.30
C ALA A 200 69.10 -46.28 18.87
N GLN A 201 69.09 -45.57 20.00
CA GLN A 201 70.32 -45.06 20.63
C GLN A 201 71.13 -46.21 21.24
N THR A 202 70.48 -47.21 21.82
CA THR A 202 71.16 -48.43 22.28
C THR A 202 71.75 -49.23 21.11
N GLN A 203 71.04 -49.32 19.99
CA GLN A 203 71.49 -50.03 18.79
C GLN A 203 72.51 -49.22 17.97
N ALA A 204 72.39 -47.89 17.91
CA ALA A 204 73.32 -46.99 17.25
C ALA A 204 74.64 -46.92 18.01
N ARG A 205 74.64 -46.99 19.36
CA ARG A 205 75.87 -47.22 20.12
C ARG A 205 76.56 -48.55 19.74
N ALA A 206 75.79 -49.55 19.30
CA ALA A 206 76.34 -50.79 18.75
C ALA A 206 76.74 -50.71 17.26
N GLN A 207 76.34 -49.66 16.53
CA GLN A 207 76.51 -49.55 15.08
C GLN A 207 77.17 -48.24 14.58
N MET A 208 77.67 -47.38 15.47
CA MET A 208 78.38 -46.14 15.11
C MET A 208 79.76 -46.42 14.47
N ARG A 209 79.74 -46.86 13.21
CA ARG A 209 80.85 -46.71 12.27
C ARG A 209 80.30 -46.28 10.90
N GLY A 210 80.06 -44.97 10.81
CA GLY A 210 80.22 -44.09 9.64
C GLY A 210 79.45 -44.37 8.35
N THR A 211 78.69 -43.38 7.88
CA THR A 211 78.71 -42.87 6.48
C THR A 211 77.94 -41.54 6.35
N GLN A 212 78.25 -40.81 5.28
CA GLN A 212 78.07 -39.36 5.02
C GLN A 212 76.67 -38.96 4.45
N PRO A 213 76.29 -37.66 4.51
CA PRO A 213 74.98 -37.16 4.09
C PRO A 213 75.00 -36.43 2.72
N THR A 214 74.01 -36.72 1.85
CA THR A 214 73.61 -35.90 0.68
C THR A 214 72.12 -36.18 0.40
N GLY A 215 71.21 -35.29 0.03
CA GLY A 215 71.30 -33.90 -0.43
C GLY A 215 69.89 -33.25 -0.51
N TYR A 216 69.88 -31.97 -0.92
CA TYR A 216 68.75 -31.01 -0.91
C TYR A 216 67.73 -31.17 -2.05
N GLY A 217 66.52 -30.61 -1.84
CA GLY A 217 65.63 -30.14 -2.91
C GLY A 217 64.37 -29.43 -2.41
N ILE A 218 64.32 -28.10 -2.49
CA ILE A 218 63.15 -27.22 -2.25
C ILE A 218 62.71 -26.64 -3.60
N GLY A 219 61.41 -26.65 -3.90
CA GLY A 219 60.81 -25.88 -5.00
C GLY A 219 59.45 -25.31 -4.59
N PRO A 220 59.22 -23.98 -4.65
CA PRO A 220 57.92 -23.39 -4.37
C PRO A 220 57.23 -22.97 -5.67
N GLY A 221 55.99 -23.45 -5.89
CA GLY A 221 55.20 -23.01 -7.04
C GLY A 221 53.72 -23.30 -6.88
N GLY A 222 52.92 -22.24 -6.71
CA GLY A 222 51.51 -22.22 -7.10
C GLY A 222 50.53 -21.76 -6.03
N ALA A 223 49.89 -20.61 -6.27
CA ALA A 223 48.49 -20.36 -5.92
C ALA A 223 48.01 -19.08 -6.63
N MET A 224 47.45 -19.20 -7.85
CA MET A 224 46.56 -18.18 -8.40
C MET A 224 45.24 -18.25 -7.61
N GLY A 225 44.85 -17.14 -6.99
CA GLY A 225 43.61 -17.04 -6.23
C GLY A 225 42.39 -17.08 -7.16
N ASP A 226 41.57 -18.12 -6.99
CA ASP A 226 40.25 -18.24 -7.59
C ASP A 226 39.23 -17.76 -6.54
N THR A 227 38.74 -16.54 -6.68
CA THR A 227 37.68 -16.00 -5.82
C THR A 227 36.33 -16.57 -6.21
N ARG A 228 35.84 -17.56 -5.45
CA ARG A 228 34.48 -18.09 -5.58
C ARG A 228 33.54 -17.35 -4.63
N GLN A 229 32.37 -16.98 -5.16
CA GLN A 229 31.26 -16.46 -4.36
C GLN A 229 30.49 -17.66 -3.79
N LEU A 230 30.57 -17.89 -2.48
CA LEU A 230 29.82 -18.95 -1.80
C LEU A 230 28.42 -18.46 -1.38
N SER A 231 27.44 -19.37 -1.43
CA SER A 231 26.06 -19.11 -1.02
C SER A 231 25.83 -19.41 0.47
N VAL A 232 24.79 -18.83 1.07
CA VAL A 232 24.49 -18.90 2.52
C VAL A 232 24.29 -20.32 3.03
N GLU A 233 23.59 -21.15 2.27
CA GLU A 233 23.35 -22.57 2.60
C GLU A 233 24.66 -23.37 2.62
N GLU A 234 25.57 -23.06 1.69
CA GLU A 234 26.87 -23.71 1.58
C GLU A 234 27.79 -23.35 2.75
N ILE A 235 27.76 -22.09 3.22
CA ILE A 235 28.52 -21.65 4.41
C ILE A 235 28.01 -22.37 5.66
N SER A 236 26.69 -22.55 5.79
CA SER A 236 26.08 -23.14 7.00
C SER A 236 26.36 -24.64 7.16
N THR A 237 26.47 -25.36 6.05
CA THR A 237 26.67 -26.82 6.01
C THR A 237 28.13 -27.22 5.87
N MET A 238 29.03 -26.25 5.78
CA MET A 238 30.45 -26.49 5.56
C MET A 238 31.16 -27.03 6.83
N PRO A 239 32.05 -28.03 6.69
CA PRO A 239 32.92 -28.45 7.80
C PRO A 239 33.93 -27.33 8.17
N MET A 240 34.29 -27.25 9.46
CA MET A 240 35.11 -26.17 10.03
C MET A 240 36.50 -26.00 9.38
N SER A 241 37.11 -27.10 8.93
CA SER A 241 38.36 -27.08 8.18
C SER A 241 38.25 -26.28 6.88
N ARG A 242 37.15 -26.44 6.16
CA ARG A 242 36.89 -25.74 4.90
C ARG A 242 36.48 -24.29 5.13
N TRP A 243 35.79 -23.99 6.24
CA TRP A 243 35.53 -22.62 6.70
C TRP A 243 36.83 -21.85 7.00
N ALA A 244 37.81 -22.49 7.65
CA ALA A 244 39.09 -21.88 7.99
C ALA A 244 39.92 -21.44 6.76
N GLU A 245 39.78 -22.15 5.63
CA GLU A 245 40.38 -21.79 4.35
C GLU A 245 39.62 -20.65 3.67
N VAL A 246 38.29 -20.73 3.63
CA VAL A 246 37.42 -19.73 2.99
C VAL A 246 37.48 -18.37 3.72
N ARG A 247 37.54 -18.35 5.06
CA ARG A 247 37.68 -17.12 5.87
C ARG A 247 38.88 -16.26 5.48
N LYS A 248 40.00 -16.88 5.05
CA LYS A 248 41.21 -16.17 4.63
C LYS A 248 41.05 -15.49 3.26
N GLN A 249 40.09 -15.95 2.45
CA GLN A 249 39.85 -15.46 1.09
C GLN A 249 38.75 -14.39 1.03
N ILE A 250 37.91 -14.26 2.06
CA ILE A 250 36.85 -13.25 2.14
C ILE A 250 37.47 -11.89 2.51
N PRO A 251 37.53 -10.91 1.59
CA PRO A 251 38.08 -9.59 1.88
C PRO A 251 37.16 -8.86 2.86
N GLY A 252 37.70 -8.42 4.01
CA GLY A 252 36.97 -7.64 5.03
C GLY A 252 36.88 -8.29 6.41
N ILE A 253 37.05 -9.62 6.52
CA ILE A 253 37.14 -10.30 7.83
C ILE A 253 38.60 -10.38 8.30
N ALA A 254 39.53 -10.70 7.39
CA ALA A 254 40.96 -10.81 7.70
C ALA A 254 41.64 -9.48 8.08
N SER A 255 41.06 -8.33 7.71
CA SER A 255 41.57 -6.99 8.06
C SER A 255 41.04 -6.47 9.40
N SER A 256 40.10 -7.17 10.05
CA SER A 256 39.43 -6.69 11.26
C SER A 256 40.06 -7.17 12.58
N SER A 257 40.94 -8.17 12.54
CA SER A 257 41.51 -8.79 13.75
C SER A 257 42.92 -8.30 14.13
N GLY A 258 43.49 -7.33 13.41
CA GLY A 258 44.89 -6.92 13.61
C GLY A 258 45.13 -5.46 14.03
N ASP A 259 44.17 -4.55 13.89
CA ASP A 259 44.48 -3.11 13.97
C ASP A 259 43.39 -2.25 14.63
N ARG A 260 42.68 -2.83 15.62
CA ARG A 260 41.75 -2.08 16.47
C ARG A 260 42.31 -1.94 17.88
N GLY A 261 43.49 -1.36 17.96
CA GLY A 261 44.06 -0.85 19.21
C GLY A 261 44.77 0.45 18.89
N MET A 262 44.07 1.58 18.97
CA MET A 262 44.60 2.93 19.18
C MET A 262 43.43 3.91 19.18
N PHE A 263 42.77 4.06 20.33
CA PHE A 263 42.17 5.33 20.68
C PHE A 263 43.33 6.24 21.11
N GLY A 264 43.67 7.19 20.25
CA GLY A 264 44.47 8.37 20.49
C GLY A 264 43.81 9.53 19.76
#